data_AF-A0A662Q0P4-F1
#
_entry.id   AF-A0A662Q0P4-F1
#
_cell.length_a   1.000
_cell.length_b   1.000
_cell.length_c   1.000
_cell.angle_alpha   90.00
_cell.angle_beta   90.00
_cell.angle_gamma   90.00
#
_symmetry.space_group_name_H-M   'P 1'
#
loop_
_entity.id
_entity.type
_entity.pdbx_description
1 polymer ?
#
loop_
_entity_poly.entity_id
_entity_poly.type
_entity_poly.pdbx_seq_one_letter_code
_entity_poly.pdbx_strand_id
1 'polypeptide(L)'
;MAGKSATSRLSSLYRFLWGIPLRGSLLALGLSASLLSALILIYVGGFNEYSPLVIAGFISSIALNWALDRFGGDLGMLNLRRLDQLAIINSCFLLLGVAVSLTPLKLSGFGLMVALGAFIRTIVYLTLAGKRVWKALPFLALIMLMESTPTCLLQNPAYGITLLRSYFIAFALASLLSLLFRKLFLIQGVPALDYVSGVLAFLLDDRRDWITELASKLDDESSIQVDIIVFREKNGRPEAAILIPTFHPGPFK
;
A
#
# COMPACT_ATOMS: atom_id res chain seq x y z
N MET A 1 -14.14 -34.97 14.10
CA MET A 1 -14.20 -33.49 13.92
C MET A 1 -12.78 -32.95 14.11
N ALA A 2 -12.06 -32.70 13.01
CA ALA A 2 -10.69 -32.19 13.07
C ALA A 2 -10.71 -30.72 13.47
N GLY A 3 -10.09 -30.40 14.62
CA GLY A 3 -9.96 -29.04 15.11
C GLY A 3 -9.18 -28.18 14.11
N LYS A 4 -9.82 -27.12 13.62
CA LYS A 4 -9.17 -26.07 12.84
C LYS A 4 -8.01 -25.51 13.66
N SER A 5 -6.78 -25.56 13.13
CA SER A 5 -5.58 -25.05 13.80
C SER A 5 -5.77 -23.57 14.19
N ALA A 6 -5.16 -23.15 15.29
CA ALA A 6 -5.21 -21.76 15.77
C ALA A 6 -4.75 -20.75 14.70
N THR A 7 -3.83 -21.16 13.83
CA THR A 7 -3.38 -20.42 12.64
C THR A 7 -4.50 -20.19 11.61
N SER A 8 -5.40 -21.16 11.39
CA SER A 8 -6.55 -20.96 10.50
C SER A 8 -7.64 -20.04 11.08
N ARG A 9 -7.67 -19.85 12.40
CA ARG A 9 -8.57 -18.91 13.09
C ARG A 9 -8.05 -17.47 12.96
N LEU A 10 -6.74 -17.27 13.09
CA LEU A 10 -6.09 -15.97 12.89
C LEU A 10 -6.26 -15.45 11.45
N SER A 11 -6.04 -16.26 10.42
CA SER A 11 -6.24 -15.82 9.02
C SER A 11 -7.70 -15.41 8.72
N SER A 12 -8.67 -16.00 9.40
CA SER A 12 -10.09 -15.63 9.30
C SER A 12 -10.43 -14.30 9.99
N LEU A 13 -9.71 -13.97 11.08
CA LEU A 13 -9.82 -12.68 11.78
C LEU A 13 -9.13 -11.55 10.99
N TYR A 14 -8.11 -11.88 10.21
CA TYR A 14 -7.39 -10.94 9.36
C TYR A 14 -8.10 -10.58 8.05
N ARG A 15 -9.37 -10.96 7.83
CA ARG A 15 -10.16 -10.49 6.67
C ARG A 15 -10.18 -8.97 6.52
N PHE A 16 -10.05 -8.24 7.62
CA PHE A 16 -9.94 -6.78 7.61
C PHE A 16 -8.55 -6.26 7.20
N LEU A 17 -7.47 -7.04 7.41
CA LEU A 17 -6.15 -6.73 6.85
C LEU A 17 -6.14 -6.83 5.31
N TRP A 18 -7.11 -7.52 4.71
CA TRP A 18 -7.24 -7.69 3.26
C TRP A 18 -7.97 -6.52 2.58
N GLY A 19 -8.23 -5.43 3.30
CA GLY A 19 -8.89 -4.22 2.81
C GLY A 19 -10.41 -4.38 2.70
N ILE A 20 -10.97 -4.14 1.52
CA ILE A 20 -12.41 -4.26 1.27
C ILE A 20 -12.83 -5.73 1.42
N PRO A 21 -13.75 -6.08 2.35
CA PRO A 21 -14.06 -7.46 2.73
C PRO A 21 -14.94 -8.21 1.71
N LEU A 22 -14.81 -7.89 0.42
CA LEU A 22 -15.46 -8.60 -0.68
C LEU A 22 -14.54 -9.70 -1.20
N ARG A 23 -15.04 -10.91 -1.47
CA ARG A 23 -14.24 -11.99 -2.07
C ARG A 23 -14.13 -11.79 -3.58
N GLY A 24 -13.01 -12.22 -4.18
CA GLY A 24 -12.80 -12.21 -5.63
C GLY A 24 -12.08 -10.96 -6.16
N SER A 25 -12.15 -10.78 -7.47
CA SER A 25 -11.60 -9.61 -8.16
C SER A 25 -12.44 -8.36 -7.86
N LEU A 26 -11.77 -7.23 -7.65
CA LEU A 26 -12.41 -5.94 -7.44
C LEU A 26 -12.49 -5.12 -8.73
N LEU A 27 -12.10 -5.69 -9.86
CA LEU A 27 -11.99 -5.02 -11.15
C LEU A 27 -13.31 -4.36 -11.59
N ALA A 28 -14.45 -5.05 -11.45
CA ALA A 28 -15.75 -4.47 -11.80
C ALA A 28 -16.07 -3.25 -10.93
N LEU A 29 -15.74 -3.32 -9.63
CA LEU A 29 -15.97 -2.23 -8.69
C LEU A 29 -15.01 -1.07 -8.95
N GLY A 30 -13.74 -1.36 -9.25
CA GLY A 30 -12.74 -0.39 -9.69
C GLY A 30 -13.16 0.33 -10.96
N LEU A 31 -13.58 -0.40 -12.00
CA LEU A 31 -14.11 0.18 -13.24
C LEU A 31 -15.32 1.08 -12.98
N SER A 32 -16.27 0.63 -12.16
CA SER A 32 -17.46 1.42 -11.84
C SER A 32 -17.12 2.71 -11.08
N ALA A 33 -16.18 2.64 -10.13
CA ALA A 33 -15.72 3.79 -9.35
C ALA A 33 -14.97 4.79 -10.23
N SER A 34 -14.04 4.32 -11.06
CA SER A 34 -13.29 5.17 -12.00
C SER A 34 -14.20 5.80 -13.06
N LEU A 35 -15.16 5.05 -13.59
CA LEU A 35 -16.16 5.58 -14.52
C LEU A 35 -17.01 6.65 -13.85
N LEU A 36 -17.49 6.41 -12.63
CA LEU A 36 -18.27 7.38 -11.87
C LEU A 36 -17.46 8.66 -11.59
N SER A 37 -16.20 8.53 -11.20
CA SER A 37 -15.29 9.67 -11.01
C SER A 37 -15.08 10.47 -12.30
N ALA A 38 -14.87 9.78 -13.44
CA ALA A 38 -14.74 10.44 -14.73
C ALA A 38 -16.03 11.20 -15.11
N LEU A 39 -17.19 10.55 -14.99
CA LEU A 39 -18.49 11.14 -15.31
C LEU A 39 -18.80 12.35 -14.43
N ILE A 40 -18.52 12.30 -13.13
CA ILE A 40 -18.79 13.44 -12.25
C ILE A 40 -17.84 14.61 -12.53
N LEU A 41 -16.59 14.31 -12.86
CA LEU A 41 -15.60 15.32 -13.21
C LEU A 41 -15.97 15.99 -14.54
N ILE A 42 -16.47 15.22 -15.50
CA ILE A 42 -17.03 15.73 -16.75
C ILE A 42 -18.26 16.60 -16.48
N TYR A 43 -19.17 16.15 -15.62
CA TYR A 43 -20.39 16.89 -15.28
C TYR A 43 -20.07 18.26 -14.69
N VAL A 44 -19.15 18.34 -13.73
CA VAL A 44 -18.75 19.61 -13.12
C VAL A 44 -17.83 20.44 -14.02
N GLY A 45 -17.05 19.78 -14.88
CA GLY A 45 -16.17 20.42 -15.85
C GLY A 45 -16.88 20.96 -17.09
N GLY A 46 -18.10 20.49 -17.36
CA GLY A 46 -18.87 20.74 -18.59
C GLY A 46 -18.66 19.64 -19.63
N PHE A 47 -19.76 19.11 -20.17
CA PHE A 47 -19.72 18.16 -21.28
C PHE A 47 -19.25 18.85 -22.56
N ASN A 48 -18.28 18.24 -23.25
CA ASN A 48 -17.74 18.70 -24.52
C ASN A 48 -17.27 17.52 -25.38
N GLU A 49 -16.79 17.81 -26.59
CA GLU A 49 -16.30 16.79 -27.55
C GLU A 49 -15.15 15.92 -27.03
N TYR A 50 -14.39 16.40 -26.04
CA TYR A 50 -13.25 15.68 -25.44
C TYR A 50 -13.62 14.87 -24.19
N SER A 51 -14.87 14.90 -23.75
CA SER A 51 -15.34 14.15 -22.58
C SER A 51 -15.08 12.63 -22.66
N PRO A 52 -15.21 11.96 -23.83
CA PRO A 52 -14.84 10.54 -23.97
C PRO A 52 -13.37 10.25 -23.67
N LEU A 53 -12.46 11.20 -23.91
CA LEU A 53 -11.03 11.02 -23.63
C LEU A 53 -10.73 11.05 -22.13
N VAL A 54 -11.52 11.80 -21.35
CA VAL A 54 -11.44 11.75 -19.87
C VAL A 54 -11.88 10.39 -19.35
N ILE A 55 -12.97 9.84 -19.88
CA ILE A 55 -13.41 8.47 -19.56
C ILE A 55 -12.31 7.47 -19.93
N ALA A 56 -11.77 7.56 -21.15
CA ALA A 56 -10.70 6.66 -21.61
C ALA A 56 -9.47 6.72 -20.71
N GLY A 57 -9.08 7.91 -20.21
CA GLY A 57 -7.97 8.06 -19.27
C GLY A 57 -8.17 7.29 -17.96
N PHE A 58 -9.33 7.45 -17.34
CA PHE A 58 -9.70 6.74 -16.10
C PHE A 58 -9.83 5.23 -16.30
N ILE A 59 -10.42 4.78 -17.41
CA ILE A 59 -10.53 3.34 -17.71
C ILE A 59 -9.16 2.75 -18.04
N SER A 60 -8.30 3.49 -18.75
CA SER A 60 -6.94 3.05 -19.06
C SER A 60 -6.08 2.90 -17.80
N SER A 61 -6.31 3.71 -16.77
CA SER A 61 -5.58 3.56 -15.49
C SER A 61 -5.91 2.24 -14.79
N ILE A 62 -7.16 1.78 -14.86
CA ILE A 62 -7.57 0.44 -14.38
C ILE A 62 -7.05 -0.67 -15.30
N ALA A 63 -7.09 -0.47 -16.61
CA ALA A 63 -6.51 -1.42 -17.56
C ALA A 63 -5.00 -1.62 -17.33
N LEU A 64 -4.30 -0.55 -16.95
CA LEU A 64 -2.89 -0.62 -16.57
C LEU A 64 -2.70 -1.46 -15.30
N ASN A 65 -3.56 -1.35 -14.27
CA ASN A 65 -3.50 -2.26 -13.10
C ASN A 65 -3.59 -3.74 -13.51
N TRP A 66 -4.51 -4.06 -14.42
CA TRP A 66 -4.66 -5.41 -14.97
C TRP A 66 -3.40 -5.85 -15.75
N ALA A 67 -2.84 -4.96 -16.57
CA ALA A 67 -1.62 -5.24 -17.31
C ALA A 67 -0.42 -5.46 -16.38
N LEU A 68 -0.32 -4.72 -15.27
CA LEU A 68 0.76 -4.90 -14.29
C LEU A 68 0.68 -6.26 -13.59
N ASP A 69 -0.52 -6.71 -13.24
CA ASP A 69 -0.72 -8.02 -12.63
C ASP A 69 -0.34 -9.16 -13.59
N ARG A 70 -0.63 -9.01 -14.89
CA ARG A 70 -0.34 -10.03 -15.92
C ARG A 70 1.08 -10.00 -16.47
N PHE A 71 1.66 -8.82 -16.62
CA PHE A 71 2.90 -8.60 -17.38
C PHE A 71 3.98 -7.83 -16.62
N GLY A 72 3.65 -7.19 -15.49
CA GLY A 72 4.58 -6.34 -14.72
C GLY A 72 5.69 -7.09 -13.99
N GLY A 73 5.59 -8.43 -13.90
CA GLY A 73 6.46 -9.28 -13.10
C GLY A 73 6.32 -8.99 -11.60
N ASP A 74 7.31 -9.41 -10.79
CA ASP A 74 7.29 -9.13 -9.35
C ASP A 74 7.48 -7.62 -9.08
N LEU A 75 6.41 -7.01 -8.58
CA LEU A 75 6.34 -5.62 -8.10
C LEU A 75 6.16 -5.56 -6.57
N GLY A 76 6.61 -6.60 -5.86
CA GLY A 76 6.43 -6.71 -4.42
C GLY A 76 5.08 -7.34 -4.09
N MET A 77 4.34 -6.71 -3.19
CA MET A 77 3.00 -7.13 -2.76
C MET A 77 1.89 -6.52 -3.65
N LEU A 78 2.22 -5.89 -4.78
CA LEU A 78 1.22 -5.28 -5.65
C LEU A 78 0.56 -6.36 -6.52
N ASN A 79 -0.69 -6.71 -6.20
CA ASN A 79 -1.55 -7.56 -7.02
C ASN A 79 -2.76 -6.76 -7.52
N LEU A 80 -3.46 -7.27 -8.54
CA LEU A 80 -4.62 -6.60 -9.14
C LEU A 80 -5.64 -6.13 -8.10
N ARG A 81 -5.94 -7.00 -7.14
CA ARG A 81 -6.91 -6.70 -6.08
C ARG A 81 -6.51 -5.47 -5.27
N ARG A 82 -5.26 -5.35 -4.84
CA ARG A 82 -4.76 -4.20 -4.06
C ARG A 82 -4.71 -2.93 -4.91
N LEU A 83 -4.30 -3.06 -6.17
CA LEU A 83 -4.30 -1.94 -7.11
C LEU A 83 -5.71 -1.36 -7.32
N ASP A 84 -6.70 -2.24 -7.48
CA ASP A 84 -8.10 -1.84 -7.59
C ASP A 84 -8.63 -1.21 -6.30
N GLN A 85 -8.27 -1.75 -5.12
CA GLN A 85 -8.64 -1.13 -3.83
C GLN A 85 -8.11 0.30 -3.71
N LEU A 86 -6.85 0.52 -4.09
CA LEU A 86 -6.26 1.85 -4.07
C LEU A 86 -6.95 2.79 -5.06
N ALA A 87 -7.32 2.30 -6.25
CA ALA A 87 -8.07 3.08 -7.22
C ALA A 87 -9.48 3.44 -6.72
N ILE A 88 -10.17 2.52 -6.06
CA ILE A 88 -11.50 2.74 -5.45
C ILE A 88 -11.42 3.80 -4.36
N ILE A 89 -10.46 3.69 -3.44
CA ILE A 89 -10.26 4.67 -2.37
C ILE A 89 -9.94 6.04 -2.96
N ASN A 90 -9.05 6.12 -3.95
CA ASN A 90 -8.73 7.37 -4.64
C ASN A 90 -9.97 7.97 -5.33
N SER A 91 -10.81 7.14 -5.93
CA SER A 91 -12.08 7.56 -6.54
C SER A 91 -13.04 8.14 -5.50
N CYS A 92 -13.14 7.54 -4.30
CA CYS A 92 -13.93 8.13 -3.21
C CYS A 92 -13.44 9.53 -2.82
N PHE A 93 -12.12 9.72 -2.70
CA PHE A 93 -11.55 11.05 -2.44
C PHE A 93 -11.79 12.05 -3.57
N LEU A 94 -11.76 11.61 -4.83
CA LEU A 94 -12.13 12.44 -5.98
C LEU A 94 -13.59 12.88 -5.89
N LEU A 95 -14.51 11.95 -5.64
CA LEU A 95 -15.95 12.25 -5.49
C LEU A 95 -16.20 13.21 -4.32
N LEU A 96 -15.54 12.99 -3.18
CA LEU A 96 -15.58 13.92 -2.05
C LEU A 96 -14.99 15.28 -2.41
N GLY A 97 -13.89 15.33 -3.15
CA GLY A 97 -13.30 16.57 -3.62
C GLY A 97 -14.25 17.36 -4.50
N VAL A 98 -14.97 16.69 -5.40
CA VAL A 98 -15.99 17.33 -6.23
C VAL A 98 -17.17 17.82 -5.37
N ALA A 99 -17.63 17.03 -4.40
CA ALA A 99 -18.66 17.48 -3.47
C ALA A 99 -18.22 18.73 -2.67
N VAL A 100 -16.97 18.76 -2.20
CA VAL A 100 -16.40 19.92 -1.48
C VAL A 100 -16.25 21.12 -2.41
N SER A 101 -16.00 20.93 -3.71
CA SER A 101 -15.86 22.04 -4.66
C SER A 101 -17.17 22.81 -4.89
N LEU A 102 -18.31 22.20 -4.58
CA LEU A 102 -19.62 22.85 -4.58
C LEU A 102 -19.86 23.72 -3.35
N THR A 103 -18.97 23.68 -2.36
CA THR A 103 -19.00 24.54 -1.16
C THR A 103 -18.18 25.81 -1.37
N PRO A 104 -18.15 26.78 -0.42
CA PRO A 104 -17.33 27.99 -0.53
C PRO A 104 -15.83 27.73 -0.74
N LEU A 105 -15.34 26.52 -0.44
CA LEU A 105 -13.95 26.12 -0.63
C LEU A 105 -13.56 25.94 -2.11
N LYS A 106 -14.52 25.78 -3.03
CA LYS A 106 -14.31 25.70 -4.48
C LYS A 106 -13.16 24.74 -4.87
N LEU A 107 -12.35 25.12 -5.86
CA LEU A 107 -11.21 24.33 -6.37
C LEU A 107 -10.15 24.03 -5.29
N SER A 108 -10.00 24.88 -4.28
CA SER A 108 -9.07 24.62 -3.17
C SER A 108 -9.49 23.40 -2.37
N GLY A 109 -10.80 23.26 -2.10
CA GLY A 109 -11.35 22.10 -1.43
C GLY A 109 -11.26 20.81 -2.26
N PHE A 110 -11.48 20.91 -3.58
CA PHE A 110 -11.21 19.82 -4.52
C PHE A 110 -9.76 19.36 -4.44
N GLY A 111 -8.83 20.29 -4.61
CA GLY A 111 -7.39 20.01 -4.60
C GLY A 111 -6.93 19.35 -3.30
N LEU A 112 -7.44 19.78 -2.14
CA LEU A 112 -7.13 19.19 -0.84
C LEU A 112 -7.53 17.71 -0.76
N MET A 113 -8.79 17.39 -1.10
CA MET A 113 -9.28 16.01 -1.01
C MET A 113 -8.58 15.09 -1.99
N VAL A 114 -8.32 15.57 -3.21
CA VAL A 114 -7.54 14.84 -4.21
C VAL A 114 -6.11 14.59 -3.73
N ALA A 115 -5.46 15.59 -3.13
CA ALA A 115 -4.10 15.45 -2.61
C ALA A 115 -4.05 14.42 -1.46
N LEU A 116 -5.04 14.43 -0.56
CA LEU A 116 -5.16 13.44 0.52
C LEU A 116 -5.33 12.02 -0.03
N GLY A 117 -6.26 11.84 -0.98
CA GLY A 117 -6.48 10.53 -1.62
C GLY A 117 -5.25 10.02 -2.35
N ALA A 118 -4.61 10.89 -3.13
CA ALA A 118 -3.39 10.55 -3.87
C ALA A 118 -2.20 10.28 -2.93
N PHE A 119 -2.12 10.95 -1.78
CA PHE A 119 -1.07 10.73 -0.79
C PHE A 119 -1.22 9.36 -0.15
N ILE A 120 -2.43 9.01 0.29
CA ILE A 120 -2.75 7.68 0.84
C ILE A 120 -2.48 6.60 -0.21
N ARG A 121 -2.96 6.80 -1.45
CA ARG A 121 -2.70 5.89 -2.57
C ARG A 121 -1.20 5.66 -2.75
N THR A 122 -0.41 6.73 -2.80
CA THR A 122 1.03 6.65 -3.05
C THR A 122 1.76 5.99 -1.89
N ILE A 123 1.52 6.39 -0.65
CA ILE A 123 2.27 5.85 0.49
C ILE A 123 2.00 4.36 0.67
N VAL A 124 0.75 3.93 0.50
CA VAL A 124 0.38 2.50 0.60
C VAL A 124 0.97 1.74 -0.58
N TYR A 125 0.90 2.28 -1.81
CA TYR A 125 1.49 1.66 -2.99
C TYR A 125 3.01 1.46 -2.83
N LEU A 126 3.74 2.48 -2.36
CA LEU A 126 5.19 2.39 -2.14
C LEU A 126 5.54 1.40 -1.01
N THR A 127 4.74 1.37 0.05
CA THR A 127 4.92 0.40 1.15
C THR A 127 4.69 -1.04 0.65
N LEU A 128 3.66 -1.26 -0.18
CA LEU A 128 3.41 -2.57 -0.78
C LEU A 128 4.47 -2.98 -1.80
N ALA A 129 5.04 -2.02 -2.52
CA ALA A 129 6.17 -2.28 -3.42
C ALA A 129 7.45 -2.69 -2.65
N GLY A 130 7.64 -2.17 -1.44
CA GLY A 130 8.77 -2.48 -0.55
C GLY A 130 10.12 -2.33 -1.25
N LYS A 131 10.89 -3.43 -1.36
CA LYS A 131 12.20 -3.42 -2.03
C LYS A 131 12.12 -3.05 -3.52
N ARG A 132 10.96 -3.25 -4.16
CA ARG A 132 10.71 -3.00 -5.60
C ARG A 132 10.19 -1.59 -5.92
N VAL A 133 10.22 -0.66 -4.95
CA VAL A 133 9.74 0.73 -5.11
C VAL A 133 10.19 1.38 -6.43
N TRP A 134 11.48 1.34 -6.77
CA TRP A 134 12.01 1.98 -7.98
C TRP A 134 11.40 1.44 -9.28
N LYS A 135 11.06 0.15 -9.32
CA LYS A 135 10.40 -0.48 -10.46
C LYS A 135 8.91 -0.16 -10.50
N ALA A 136 8.27 0.00 -9.34
CA ALA A 136 6.84 0.24 -9.22
C ALA A 136 6.44 1.72 -9.45
N LEU A 137 7.35 2.66 -9.16
CA LEU A 137 7.12 4.10 -9.15
C LEU A 137 6.72 4.70 -10.52
N PRO A 138 7.34 4.32 -11.66
CA PRO A 138 6.92 4.80 -12.97
C PRO A 138 5.47 4.44 -13.32
N PHE A 139 5.01 3.26 -12.89
CA PHE A 139 3.64 2.82 -13.15
C PHE A 139 2.61 3.62 -12.36
N LEU A 140 2.92 3.94 -11.10
CA LEU A 140 2.06 4.82 -10.30
C LEU A 140 1.94 6.21 -10.93
N ALA A 141 3.06 6.77 -11.38
CA ALA A 141 3.07 8.07 -12.06
C ALA A 141 2.26 8.02 -13.36
N LEU A 142 2.43 6.95 -14.16
CA LEU A 142 1.69 6.76 -15.40
C LEU A 142 0.17 6.68 -15.17
N ILE A 143 -0.27 5.95 -14.14
CA ILE A 143 -1.68 5.88 -13.76
C ILE A 143 -2.23 7.29 -13.43
N MET A 144 -1.52 8.04 -12.59
CA MET A 144 -1.95 9.40 -12.22
C MET A 144 -2.00 10.36 -13.41
N LEU A 145 -1.06 10.22 -14.36
CA LEU A 145 -1.06 11.00 -15.60
C LEU A 145 -2.24 10.62 -16.49
N MET A 146 -2.53 9.33 -16.67
CA MET A 146 -3.69 8.86 -17.44
C MET A 146 -5.01 9.45 -16.92
N GLU A 147 -5.17 9.56 -15.59
CA GLU A 147 -6.36 10.14 -14.95
C GLU A 147 -6.44 11.68 -15.11
N SER A 148 -5.30 12.39 -15.10
CA SER A 148 -5.27 13.85 -14.99
C SER A 148 -5.04 14.59 -16.32
N THR A 149 -4.25 14.04 -17.23
CA THR A 149 -3.84 14.69 -18.49
C THR A 149 -5.02 15.02 -19.40
N PRO A 150 -5.99 14.11 -19.66
CA PRO A 150 -7.13 14.41 -20.53
C PRO A 150 -7.97 15.57 -20.00
N THR A 151 -8.23 15.60 -18.70
CA THR A 151 -8.98 16.67 -18.04
C THR A 151 -8.24 18.01 -18.13
N CYS A 152 -6.92 17.99 -17.93
CA CYS A 152 -6.07 19.18 -17.92
C CYS A 152 -5.92 19.83 -19.30
N LEU A 153 -5.72 19.02 -20.33
CA LEU A 153 -5.39 19.53 -21.67
C LEU A 153 -6.62 19.74 -22.55
N LEU A 154 -7.68 18.95 -22.38
CA LEU A 154 -8.74 18.83 -23.39
C LEU A 154 -10.14 19.18 -22.87
N GLN A 155 -10.40 19.09 -21.56
CA GLN A 155 -11.74 19.32 -21.02
C GLN A 155 -11.87 20.60 -20.19
N ASN A 156 -11.37 20.59 -18.97
CA ASN A 156 -11.52 21.70 -18.04
C ASN A 156 -10.17 21.98 -17.39
N PRO A 157 -9.41 22.97 -17.89
CA PRO A 157 -8.08 23.27 -17.39
C PRO A 157 -8.06 23.60 -15.90
N ALA A 158 -9.09 24.25 -15.36
CA ALA A 158 -9.12 24.60 -13.94
C ALA A 158 -9.16 23.34 -13.04
N TYR A 159 -10.08 22.40 -13.31
CA TYR A 159 -10.14 21.13 -12.58
C TYR A 159 -8.96 20.22 -12.90
N GLY A 160 -8.53 20.15 -14.17
CA GLY A 160 -7.43 19.29 -14.58
C GLY A 160 -6.05 19.73 -14.08
N ILE A 161 -5.75 21.04 -14.08
CA ILE A 161 -4.52 21.58 -13.45
C ILE A 161 -4.55 21.32 -11.94
N THR A 162 -5.70 21.51 -11.29
CA THR A 162 -5.82 21.25 -9.85
C THR A 162 -5.60 19.77 -9.55
N LEU A 163 -6.18 18.87 -10.34
CA LEU A 163 -6.00 17.42 -10.24
C LEU A 163 -4.52 17.02 -10.43
N LEU A 164 -3.89 17.48 -11.52
CA LEU A 164 -2.49 17.20 -11.83
C LEU A 164 -1.55 17.73 -10.74
N ARG A 165 -1.78 18.97 -10.27
CA ARG A 165 -0.98 19.58 -9.20
C ARG A 165 -1.15 18.81 -7.88
N SER A 166 -2.36 18.43 -7.52
CA SER A 166 -2.62 17.65 -6.31
C SER A 166 -1.95 16.27 -6.37
N TYR A 167 -2.01 15.59 -7.51
CA TYR A 167 -1.29 14.33 -7.73
C TYR A 167 0.22 14.50 -7.62
N PHE A 168 0.78 15.53 -8.26
CA PHE A 168 2.21 15.81 -8.17
C PHE A 168 2.68 16.10 -6.74
N ILE A 169 1.98 16.98 -6.01
CA ILE A 169 2.31 17.32 -4.62
C ILE A 169 2.23 16.08 -3.74
N ALA A 170 1.14 15.32 -3.84
CA ALA A 170 0.94 14.11 -3.05
C ALA A 170 2.00 13.05 -3.35
N PHE A 171 2.31 12.83 -4.62
CA PHE A 171 3.33 11.89 -5.06
C PHE A 171 4.71 12.27 -4.54
N ALA A 172 5.10 13.55 -4.68
CA ALA A 172 6.38 14.06 -4.20
C ALA A 172 6.49 13.94 -2.67
N LEU A 173 5.44 14.35 -1.93
CA LEU A 173 5.43 14.30 -0.48
C LEU A 173 5.49 12.86 0.05
N ALA A 174 4.69 11.95 -0.52
CA ALA A 174 4.69 10.55 -0.13
C ALA A 174 6.01 9.86 -0.48
N SER A 175 6.58 10.15 -1.66
CA SER A 175 7.88 9.61 -2.07
C SER A 175 9.00 10.11 -1.15
N LEU A 176 9.00 11.41 -0.80
CA LEU A 176 9.94 11.98 0.15
C LEU A 176 9.81 11.29 1.51
N LEU A 177 8.59 11.12 2.02
CA LEU A 177 8.35 10.44 3.28
C LEU A 177 8.86 8.99 3.25
N SER A 178 8.55 8.24 2.19
CA SER A 178 9.08 6.88 2.00
C SER A 178 10.60 6.84 1.96
N LEU A 179 11.25 7.83 1.32
CA LEU A 179 12.71 7.93 1.31
C LEU A 179 13.28 8.23 2.70
N LEU A 180 12.64 9.11 3.48
CA LEU A 180 13.03 9.40 4.86
C LEU A 180 12.92 8.15 5.73
N PHE A 181 11.82 7.41 5.66
CA PHE A 181 11.65 6.13 6.37
C PHE A 181 12.63 5.05 5.93
N ARG A 182 13.11 5.12 4.68
CA ARG A 182 14.08 4.15 4.17
C ARG A 182 15.54 4.49 4.51
N LYS A 183 15.86 5.78 4.71
CA LYS A 183 17.24 6.23 4.95
C LYS A 183 17.55 6.67 6.37
N LEU A 184 16.61 7.35 7.04
CA LEU A 184 16.85 8.00 8.32
C LEU A 184 16.41 7.15 9.51
N PHE A 185 15.34 6.36 9.34
CA PHE A 185 14.81 5.53 10.40
C PHE A 185 15.33 4.11 10.25
N LEU A 186 16.44 3.83 10.91
CA LEU A 186 17.05 2.50 10.97
C LEU A 186 16.71 1.84 12.30
N ILE A 187 16.19 0.62 12.25
CA ILE A 187 16.04 -0.25 13.41
C ILE A 187 17.13 -1.31 13.27
N GLN A 188 18.12 -1.31 14.17
CA GLN A 188 19.26 -2.24 14.14
C GLN A 188 19.94 -2.31 12.75
N GLY A 189 20.18 -1.16 12.12
CA GLY A 189 20.85 -1.08 10.81
C GLY A 189 19.97 -1.39 9.60
N VAL A 190 18.73 -1.84 9.79
CA VAL A 190 17.77 -2.12 8.71
C VAL A 190 16.73 -0.98 8.61
N PRO A 191 16.37 -0.52 7.40
CA PRO A 191 15.35 0.51 7.22
C PRO A 191 13.98 0.13 7.78
N ALA A 192 13.35 1.01 8.56
CA ALA A 192 12.02 0.81 9.15
C ALA A 192 10.95 0.46 8.09
N LEU A 193 11.03 1.05 6.90
CA LEU A 193 10.12 0.74 5.80
C LEU A 193 10.27 -0.70 5.30
N ASP A 194 11.49 -1.25 5.31
CA ASP A 194 11.74 -2.63 4.91
C ASP A 194 11.16 -3.61 5.95
N TYR A 195 11.21 -3.30 7.25
CA TYR A 195 10.49 -4.06 8.28
C TYR A 195 8.99 -4.07 8.07
N VAL A 196 8.39 -2.88 7.94
CA VAL A 196 6.95 -2.77 7.75
C VAL A 196 6.52 -3.53 6.51
N SER A 197 7.27 -3.39 5.41
CA SER A 197 7.01 -4.12 4.17
C SER A 197 7.17 -5.64 4.35
N GLY A 198 8.19 -6.11 5.07
CA GLY A 198 8.39 -7.54 5.30
C GLY A 198 7.34 -8.17 6.22
N VAL A 199 6.96 -7.47 7.29
CA VAL A 199 5.87 -7.89 8.18
C VAL A 199 4.55 -7.96 7.40
N LEU A 200 4.25 -6.96 6.57
CA LEU A 200 3.07 -6.99 5.70
C LEU A 200 3.14 -8.12 4.68
N ALA A 201 4.30 -8.39 4.08
CA ALA A 201 4.48 -9.46 3.10
C ALA A 201 4.17 -10.84 3.70
N PHE A 202 4.58 -11.07 4.94
CA PHE A 202 4.23 -12.29 5.66
C PHE A 202 2.76 -12.34 6.05
N LEU A 203 2.23 -11.29 6.67
CA LEU A 203 0.84 -11.30 7.16
C LEU A 203 -0.20 -11.36 6.02
N LEU A 204 0.11 -10.73 4.89
CA LEU A 204 -0.84 -10.59 3.79
C LEU A 204 -0.66 -11.64 2.69
N ASP A 205 0.58 -12.07 2.42
CA ASP A 205 0.90 -12.96 1.30
C ASP A 205 1.66 -14.25 1.72
N ASP A 206 1.90 -14.49 3.03
CA ASP A 206 2.75 -15.58 3.55
C ASP A 206 4.15 -15.62 2.88
N ARG A 207 4.67 -14.46 2.47
CA ARG A 207 6.00 -14.30 1.87
C ARG A 207 7.08 -14.33 2.94
N ARG A 208 7.49 -15.56 3.29
CA ARG A 208 8.50 -15.83 4.33
C ARG A 208 9.89 -15.36 3.95
N ASP A 209 10.22 -15.40 2.66
CA ASP A 209 11.50 -14.98 2.10
C ASP A 209 11.89 -13.55 2.54
N TRP A 210 10.93 -12.62 2.56
CA TRP A 210 11.20 -11.23 2.96
C TRP A 210 11.48 -11.09 4.46
N ILE A 211 10.78 -11.85 5.30
CA ILE A 211 11.02 -11.88 6.75
C ILE A 211 12.32 -12.60 7.07
N THR A 212 12.63 -13.71 6.41
CA THR A 212 13.87 -14.45 6.65
C THR A 212 15.09 -13.59 6.30
N GLU A 213 15.03 -12.80 5.22
CA GLU A 213 16.11 -11.87 4.86
C GLU A 213 16.21 -10.67 5.83
N LEU A 214 15.10 -10.25 6.43
CA LEU A 214 15.13 -9.23 7.49
C LEU A 214 15.73 -9.81 8.77
N ALA A 215 15.28 -11.01 9.17
CA ALA A 215 15.79 -11.73 10.32
C ALA A 215 17.28 -11.99 10.19
N SER A 216 17.80 -12.37 9.01
CA SER A 216 19.23 -12.58 8.79
C SER A 216 20.07 -11.29 8.86
N LYS A 217 19.46 -10.12 8.70
CA LYS A 217 20.13 -8.81 8.85
C LYS A 217 20.03 -8.27 10.27
N LEU A 218 19.15 -8.87 11.07
CA LEU A 218 18.77 -8.51 12.42
C LEU A 218 19.40 -9.40 13.47
N ASP A 219 19.56 -10.67 13.13
CA ASP A 219 20.38 -11.60 13.88
C ASP A 219 21.80 -11.07 13.83
N ASP A 220 22.19 -10.48 14.94
CA ASP A 220 23.58 -10.52 15.37
C ASP A 220 23.93 -12.02 15.48
N GLU A 221 24.44 -12.61 14.39
CA GLU A 221 25.15 -13.91 14.42
C GLU A 221 26.30 -13.92 15.46
N SER A 222 26.58 -12.77 16.09
CA SER A 222 27.65 -12.52 17.03
C SER A 222 27.36 -12.93 18.49
N SER A 223 26.09 -13.14 18.92
CA SER A 223 25.84 -13.59 20.30
C SER A 223 24.53 -14.35 20.51
N ILE A 224 24.62 -15.68 20.50
CA ILE A 224 23.62 -16.53 21.15
C ILE A 224 23.93 -16.52 22.65
N GLN A 225 23.18 -15.75 23.46
CA GLN A 225 23.23 -15.87 24.91
C GLN A 225 22.26 -16.96 25.36
N VAL A 226 22.79 -18.04 25.92
CA VAL A 226 22.00 -19.07 26.61
C VAL A 226 22.18 -18.84 28.09
N ASP A 227 21.13 -18.37 28.76
CA ASP A 227 21.12 -18.28 30.21
C ASP A 227 20.85 -19.68 30.77
N ILE A 228 21.80 -20.19 31.54
CA ILE A 228 21.70 -21.51 32.18
C ILE A 228 21.43 -21.30 33.66
N ILE A 229 20.22 -21.63 34.11
CA ILE A 229 19.89 -21.66 35.54
C ILE A 229 20.15 -23.08 36.04
N VAL A 230 21.19 -23.26 36.84
CA VAL A 230 21.56 -24.55 37.43
C VAL A 230 21.02 -24.64 38.85
N PHE A 231 20.11 -25.58 39.09
CA PHE A 231 19.64 -25.93 40.42
C PHE A 231 20.59 -26.94 41.05
N ARG A 232 21.19 -26.53 42.17
CA ARG A 232 22.04 -27.39 43.00
C ARG A 232 21.73 -27.15 44.47
N GLU A 233 21.76 -28.21 45.26
CA GLU A 233 21.84 -28.08 46.72
C GLU A 233 23.18 -27.43 47.12
N LYS A 234 23.22 -26.82 48.31
CA LYS A 234 24.41 -26.16 48.82
C LYS A 234 25.54 -27.20 49.00
N ASN A 235 26.51 -27.19 48.08
CA ASN A 235 27.63 -28.14 47.92
C ASN A 235 27.29 -29.50 47.28
N GLY A 236 26.12 -29.64 46.63
CA GLY A 236 25.70 -30.86 45.91
C GLY A 236 26.08 -30.88 44.41
N ARG A 237 25.89 -32.03 43.77
CA ARG A 237 25.96 -32.16 42.30
C ARG A 237 24.73 -31.48 41.68
N PRO A 238 24.85 -30.88 40.48
CA PRO A 238 23.70 -30.24 39.83
C PRO A 238 22.60 -31.26 39.54
N GLU A 239 21.39 -30.97 40.01
CA GLU A 239 20.23 -31.87 39.90
C GLU A 239 19.40 -31.55 38.65
N ALA A 240 19.32 -30.27 38.28
CA ALA A 240 18.62 -29.80 37.10
C ALA A 240 19.27 -28.54 36.54
N ALA A 241 19.22 -28.37 35.23
CA ALA A 241 19.55 -27.12 34.56
C ALA A 241 18.40 -26.74 33.62
N ILE A 242 17.96 -25.49 33.71
CA ILE A 242 17.00 -24.91 32.77
C ILE A 242 17.79 -24.05 31.80
N LEU A 243 17.65 -24.39 30.52
CA LEU A 243 18.21 -23.64 29.39
C LEU A 243 17.17 -22.62 28.95
N ILE A 244 17.45 -21.34 29.17
CA ILE A 244 16.60 -20.25 28.67
C ILE A 244 17.37 -19.61 27.51
N PRO A 245 17.01 -19.91 26.26
CA PRO A 245 17.54 -19.16 25.14
C PRO A 245 17.00 -17.72 25.23
N THR A 246 17.87 -16.73 25.08
CA THR A 246 17.47 -15.30 25.00
C THR A 246 16.68 -14.96 23.72
N PHE A 247 16.53 -15.92 22.80
CA PHE A 247 15.60 -15.80 21.69
C PHE A 247 14.16 -15.79 22.23
N HIS A 248 13.59 -14.59 22.32
CA HIS A 248 12.14 -14.45 22.45
C HIS A 248 11.53 -15.15 21.23
N PRO A 249 10.68 -16.18 21.40
CA PRO A 249 9.83 -16.59 20.29
C PRO A 249 8.87 -15.41 20.10
N GLY A 250 9.20 -14.51 19.19
CA GLY A 250 8.22 -13.61 18.63
C GLY A 250 7.07 -14.43 18.03
N PRO A 251 6.00 -13.79 17.53
CA PRO A 251 4.83 -14.48 16.97
C PRO A 251 5.10 -15.32 15.69
N PHE A 252 6.35 -15.66 15.42
CA PHE A 252 6.87 -16.32 14.22
C PHE A 252 7.24 -17.81 14.44
N LYS A 253 6.49 -18.53 15.29
CA LYS A 253 6.48 -20.00 15.27
C LYS A 253 5.16 -20.51 14.71
#